data_AF-W1XI10-F1
#
_entry.id   AF-W1XI10-F1
#
_cell.length_a   1.000
_cell.length_b   1.000
_cell.length_c   1.000
_cell.angle_alpha   90.00
_cell.angle_beta   90.00
_cell.angle_gamma   90.00
#
_symmetry.space_group_name_H-M   'P 1'
#
loop_
_entity.id
_entity.type
_entity.pdbx_description
1 polymer ?
#
loop_
_entity_poly.entity_id
_entity_poly.type
_entity_poly.pdbx_seq_one_letter_code
_entity_poly.pdbx_strand_id
1 'polypeptide(L)' 'RFMSTAMFYPCNYGYINHTLSLDGDPGDALVPTPYPLQPGSVIRCRPVGVLKMTDEAGEDAKLIAVPHTKLSKEYD' A
#
# COMPACT_ATOMS: atom_id res chain seq x y z
N ARG A 1 -1.65 -16.50 3.45
CA ARG A 1 -2.91 -17.16 3.07
C ARG A 1 -3.02 -17.15 1.55
N PHE A 2 -3.59 -18.19 0.93
CA PHE A 2 -3.92 -18.17 -0.49
C PHE A 2 -5.32 -17.58 -0.69
N MET A 3 -5.48 -16.67 -1.65
CA MET A 3 -6.78 -16.09 -2.02
C MET A 3 -7.50 -17.03 -3.00
N SER A 4 -8.78 -17.32 -2.74
CA SER A 4 -9.61 -18.17 -3.61
C SER A 4 -10.32 -17.39 -4.72
N THR A 5 -10.44 -16.07 -4.57
CA THR A 5 -11.05 -15.19 -5.56
C THR A 5 -10.15 -15.07 -6.79
N ALA A 6 -10.75 -15.00 -7.98
CA ALA A 6 -10.02 -14.76 -9.24
C ALA A 6 -9.62 -13.28 -9.40
N MET A 7 -8.99 -12.73 -8.36
CA MET A 7 -8.56 -11.33 -8.29
C MET A 7 -7.09 -11.27 -7.88
N PHE A 8 -6.40 -10.27 -8.39
CA PHE A 8 -5.01 -9.96 -8.04
C PHE A 8 -4.94 -8.54 -7.49
N TYR A 9 -3.93 -8.27 -6.67
CA TYR A 9 -3.68 -6.91 -6.21
C TYR A 9 -3.39 -6.01 -7.42
N PRO A 10 -4.07 -4.86 -7.55
CA PRO A 10 -3.89 -3.96 -8.70
C PRO A 10 -2.54 -3.21 -8.66
N CYS A 11 -1.86 -3.23 -7.51
CA CYS A 11 -0.56 -2.62 -7.29
C CYS A 11 0.15 -3.32 -6.11
N ASN A 12 1.39 -2.92 -5.81
CA ASN A 12 2.10 -3.49 -4.68
C ASN A 12 1.43 -3.10 -3.37
N TYR A 13 1.27 -4.07 -2.48
CA TYR A 13 0.67 -3.87 -1.17
C TYR A 13 1.71 -4.14 -0.09
N GLY A 14 1.72 -3.30 0.94
CA GLY A 14 2.61 -3.42 2.08
C GLY A 14 2.18 -2.50 3.20
N TYR A 15 3.08 -2.29 4.16
CA TYR A 15 2.80 -1.48 5.34
C TYR A 15 3.89 -0.44 5.59
N ILE A 16 3.58 0.55 6.43
CA ILE A 16 4.49 1.63 6.80
C ILE A 16 5.20 1.28 8.10
N ASN A 17 6.53 1.16 8.04
CA ASN A 17 7.36 0.87 9.20
C ASN A 17 7.14 1.89 10.33
N HIS A 18 7.12 1.40 11.57
CA HIS A 18 7.00 2.22 12.78
C HIS A 18 5.73 3.08 12.83
N THR A 19 4.60 2.53 12.39
CA THR A 19 3.28 3.14 12.53
C THR A 19 2.34 2.21 13.28
N LEU A 20 1.23 2.75 13.77
CA LEU A 20 0.16 2.02 14.43
C LEU A 20 -1.18 2.59 13.96
N SER A 21 -1.98 1.76 13.32
CA SER A 21 -3.33 2.03 12.86
C SER A 21 -4.36 1.75 13.98
N LEU A 22 -5.62 2.09 13.73
CA LEU A 22 -6.72 1.97 14.71
C LEU A 22 -7.10 0.51 15.00
N ASP A 23 -6.84 -0.39 14.05
CA ASP A 23 -7.00 -1.84 14.17
C ASP A 23 -5.85 -2.53 14.94
N GLY A 24 -4.79 -1.78 15.27
CA GLY A 24 -3.62 -2.27 15.99
C GLY A 24 -2.48 -2.77 15.10
N ASP A 25 -2.65 -2.73 13.77
CA ASP A 25 -1.62 -3.12 12.81
C ASP A 25 -0.84 -1.90 12.28
N PRO A 26 0.33 -2.09 11.65
CA PRO A 26 0.99 -0.99 10.95
C PRO A 26 0.13 -0.46 9.80
N GLY A 27 0.22 0.84 9.50
CA GLY A 27 -0.61 1.46 8.46
C GLY A 27 -0.37 0.87 7.07
N ASP A 28 -1.47 0.55 6.39
CA ASP A 28 -1.47 -0.07 5.07
C ASP A 28 -1.15 0.90 3.94
N ALA A 29 -0.39 0.44 2.94
CA ALA A 29 -0.04 1.21 1.77
C ALA A 29 -0.17 0.40 0.46
N LEU A 30 -0.75 1.07 -0.54
CA LEU A 30 -0.84 0.62 -1.92
C LEU A 30 0.07 1.49 -2.78
N VAL A 31 1.01 0.84 -3.49
CA VAL A 31 2.06 1.50 -4.26
C VAL A 31 2.00 1.06 -5.73
N PRO A 32 1.37 1.83 -6.62
CA PRO A 32 1.45 1.61 -8.06
C PRO A 32 2.88 1.81 -8.55
N THR A 33 3.39 0.82 -9.28
CA THR A 33 4.69 0.87 -9.96
C THR A 33 4.57 0.23 -11.35
N PRO A 34 5.47 0.54 -12.30
CA PRO A 34 5.42 -0.06 -13.63
C PRO A 34 5.74 -1.56 -13.62
N TYR A 35 6.48 -2.02 -12.60
CA TYR A 35 6.91 -3.40 -12.42
C TYR A 35 6.67 -3.83 -10.97
N PRO A 36 6.31 -5.11 -10.72
CA PRO A 36 6.09 -5.61 -9.37
C PRO A 36 7.37 -5.52 -8.53
N LEU A 37 7.21 -5.17 -7.26
CA LEU A 37 8.28 -5.15 -6.29
C LEU A 37 8.44 -6.53 -5.64
N GLN A 38 9.68 -6.89 -5.29
CA GLN A 38 9.94 -8.14 -4.59
C GLN A 38 9.35 -8.06 -3.15
N PRO A 39 8.63 -9.09 -2.69
CA PRO A 39 8.16 -9.14 -1.31
C PRO A 39 9.31 -8.97 -0.30
N GLY A 40 9.09 -8.14 0.72
CA GLY A 40 10.11 -7.82 1.74
C GLY A 40 11.09 -6.69 1.34
N SER A 41 11.01 -6.16 0.12
CA SER A 41 11.74 -4.94 -0.25
C SER A 41 11.16 -3.70 0.43
N VAL A 42 11.99 -2.66 0.56
CA VAL A 42 11.58 -1.35 1.10
C VAL A 42 11.69 -0.30 0.00
N ILE A 43 10.62 0.43 -0.24
CA ILE A 43 10.55 1.51 -1.22
C ILE A 43 10.17 2.82 -0.53
N ARG A 44 10.84 3.91 -0.93
CA ARG A 44 10.49 5.26 -0.47
C ARG A 44 9.39 5.83 -1.37
N CYS A 45 8.24 6.15 -0.78
CA CYS A 45 7.09 6.67 -1.50
C CYS A 45 6.64 8.05 -1.00
N ARG A 46 5.83 8.73 -1.81
CA ARG A 46 5.11 9.97 -1.50
C ARG A 46 3.61 9.66 -1.47
N PRO A 47 2.90 9.96 -0.36
CA PRO A 47 1.45 9.74 -0.29
C PRO A 47 0.71 10.68 -1.24
N VAL A 48 -0.36 10.19 -1.87
CA VAL A 48 -1.20 10.94 -2.83
C VAL A 48 -2.68 10.90 -2.49
N GLY A 49 -3.13 9.91 -1.71
CA GLY A 49 -4.52 9.79 -1.32
C GLY A 49 -4.73 8.68 -0.29
N VAL A 50 -5.97 8.54 0.17
CA VAL A 50 -6.35 7.48 1.11
C VAL A 50 -7.64 6.85 0.61
N LEU A 51 -7.62 5.54 0.44
CA LEU A 51 -8.83 4.75 0.24
C LEU A 51 -9.40 4.44 1.62
N LYS A 52 -10.52 5.08 1.96
CA LYS A 52 -11.28 4.79 3.18
C LYS A 52 -12.23 3.64 2.90
N MET A 53 -12.22 2.63 3.75
CA MET A 53 -13.11 1.48 3.66
C MET A 53 -13.56 1.06 5.05
N THR A 54 -14.60 0.23 5.07
CA THR A 54 -15.12 -0.37 6.30
C THR A 54 -15.32 -1.84 5.99
N ASP A 55 -14.77 -2.70 6.83
CA ASP A 55 -14.91 -4.14 6.74
C ASP A 55 -15.62 -4.71 7.98
N GLU A 56 -15.59 -6.03 8.18
CA GLU A 56 -16.20 -6.68 9.34
C GLU A 56 -15.54 -6.33 10.69
N ALA A 57 -14.29 -5.86 10.68
CA ALA A 57 -13.50 -5.55 11.87
C ALA A 57 -13.50 -4.05 12.21
N GLY A 58 -13.93 -3.19 11.28
CA GLY A 58 -14.17 -1.76 11.55
C GLY A 58 -13.77 -0.85 10.41
N GLU A 59 -13.32 0.35 10.77
CA GLU A 59 -12.76 1.30 9.81
C GLU A 59 -11.34 0.88 9.41
N ASP A 60 -11.09 0.81 8.10
CA ASP A 60 -9.78 0.54 7.52
C ASP A 60 -9.43 1.64 6.51
N ALA A 61 -8.16 1.98 6.44
CA ALA A 61 -7.66 3.05 5.59
C ALA A 61 -6.37 2.61 4.90
N LYS A 62 -6.42 2.53 3.57
CA LYS A 62 -5.27 2.17 2.74
C LYS A 62 -4.69 3.41 2.09
N LEU A 63 -3.45 3.74 2.44
CA LEU A 63 -2.74 4.89 1.90
C LEU A 63 -2.33 4.60 0.45
N ILE A 64 -2.72 5.44 -0.49
CA ILE A 64 -2.24 5.37 -1.87
C ILE A 64 -0.98 6.22 -1.94
N ALA A 65 0.14 5.62 -2.32
CA ALA A 65 1.43 6.30 -2.41
C ALA A 65 2.14 5.95 -3.72
N VAL A 66 2.89 6.90 -4.27
CA VAL A 66 3.67 6.70 -5.50
C VAL A 66 5.17 6.72 -5.19
N PRO A 67 6.03 6.09 -6.00
CA PRO A 67 7.48 6.17 -5.81
C PRO A 67 7.96 7.62 -5.69
N HIS A 68 8.87 7.88 -4.75
CA HIS A 68 9.43 9.22 -4.58
C HIS A 68 10.14 9.67 -5.87
N THR A 69 10.09 10.95 -6.21
CA THR A 69 10.73 11.61 -7.39
C THR A 69 12.20 11.24 -7.63
N LYS A 70 12.91 10.77 -6.59
CA LYS A 70 14.32 10.34 -6.70
C LYS A 70 14.48 8.92 -7.28
N LEU A 71 13.42 8.12 -7.22
CA LEU A 71 13.36 6.74 -7.71
C LEU A 71 12.75 6.68 -9.12
N SER A 72 11.67 7.41 -9.35
CA SER A 72 11.04 7.53 -10.67
C SER A 72 10.46 8.93 -10.84
N LYS A 73 10.58 9.47 -12.06
CA LYS A 73 9.96 10.74 -12.47
C LYS A 73 8.59 10.56 -13.14
N GLU A 74 8.13 9.32 -13.31
CA GLU A 74 6.88 9.01 -14.01
C GLU A 74 5.62 9.42 -13.23
N TYR A 75 5.76 9.75 -11.94
CA TYR A 75 4.66 9.99 -11.00
C TYR A 75 4.62 11.44 -10.47
N ASP A 76 5.30 12.37 -11.14
CA ASP A 76 5.32 13.80 -10.82
C ASP A 76 4.45 14.63 -11.77
#